data_AF-A0A328VNN4-F1
#
_entry.id   AF-A0A328VNN4-F1
#
_cell.length_a   1.000
_cell.length_b   1.000
_cell.length_c   1.000
_cell.angle_alpha   90.00
_cell.angle_beta   90.00
_cell.angle_gamma   90.00
#
_symmetry.space_group_name_H-M   'P 1'
#
loop_
_entity.id
_entity.type
_entity.pdbx_description
1 polymer ?
#
loop_
_entity_poly.entity_id
_entity_poly.type
_entity_poly.pdbx_seq_one_letter_code
_entity_poly.pdbx_strand_id
1 'polypeptide(L)'
;MEQLGWNLLTVAQSEIGANRKHRQNRFLTVIQCALDMLAALREMRRLLVEDGHLVIVIGRESTIRGVRLGNSRLITALALGGAGLELASVEERKFLNKFGEIIYEDVLHLASTSTFPPFNDDFARSLALCILRDAFQQIDTEAPAGQEILEAISKAQRVQPSPFFDPRHTIGGLL
;
A
#
# COMPACT_ATOMS: atom_id res chain seq x y z
N MET A 1 -21.03 11.10 -5.31
CA MET A 1 -19.94 11.07 -6.31
C MET A 1 -20.44 10.54 -7.65
N GLU A 2 -20.81 9.27 -7.78
CA GLU A 2 -21.36 8.76 -9.06
C GLU A 2 -22.66 9.48 -9.46
N GLN A 3 -23.57 9.72 -8.51
CA GLN A 3 -24.76 10.56 -8.72
C GLN A 3 -24.44 12.03 -9.06
N LEU A 4 -23.19 12.47 -8.88
CA LEU A 4 -22.71 13.79 -9.27
C LEU A 4 -22.00 13.76 -10.64
N GLY A 5 -22.10 12.65 -11.39
CA GLY A 5 -21.49 12.47 -12.72
C GLY A 5 -20.04 11.96 -12.73
N TRP A 6 -19.48 11.63 -11.56
CA TRP A 6 -18.09 11.19 -11.44
C TRP A 6 -17.94 9.72 -11.84
N ASN A 7 -17.00 9.44 -12.73
CA ASN A 7 -16.58 8.08 -13.03
C ASN A 7 -15.59 7.57 -11.97
N LEU A 8 -16.10 6.96 -10.90
CA LEU A 8 -15.27 6.43 -9.80
C LEU A 8 -14.33 5.30 -10.24
N LEU A 9 -14.60 4.61 -11.36
CA LEU A 9 -13.68 3.59 -11.87
C LEU A 9 -12.40 4.23 -12.42
N THR A 10 -12.51 5.38 -13.09
CA THR A 10 -11.34 6.14 -13.54
C THR A 10 -10.55 6.66 -12.33
N VAL A 11 -11.23 7.24 -11.34
CA VAL A 11 -10.58 7.79 -10.14
C VAL A 11 -9.84 6.69 -9.36
N ALA A 12 -10.44 5.51 -9.21
CA ALA A 12 -9.84 4.39 -8.51
C ALA A 12 -8.56 3.86 -9.17
N GLN A 13 -8.30 4.17 -10.45
CA GLN A 13 -7.05 3.76 -11.09
C GLN A 13 -5.84 4.50 -10.53
N SER A 14 -5.98 5.74 -10.09
CA SER A 14 -4.89 6.56 -9.54
C SER A 14 -4.77 6.51 -8.01
N GLU A 15 -5.71 5.87 -7.33
CA GLU A 15 -5.74 5.81 -5.86
C GLU A 15 -4.80 4.69 -5.34
N ILE A 16 -3.98 5.04 -4.35
CA ILE A 16 -3.09 4.10 -3.66
C ILE A 16 -3.95 3.09 -2.89
N GLY A 17 -3.69 1.79 -3.10
CA GLY A 17 -4.40 0.73 -2.38
C GLY A 17 -5.85 0.55 -2.82
N ALA A 18 -6.26 1.09 -3.98
CA ALA A 18 -7.64 1.01 -4.45
C ALA A 18 -8.13 -0.42 -4.65
N ASN A 19 -9.11 -0.84 -3.84
CA ASN A 19 -9.71 -2.17 -3.91
C ASN A 19 -10.48 -2.44 -5.21
N ARG A 20 -10.91 -1.38 -5.91
CA ARG A 20 -11.66 -1.47 -7.18
C ARG A 20 -10.76 -1.70 -8.40
N LYS A 21 -9.46 -1.44 -8.28
CA LYS A 21 -8.50 -1.47 -9.39
C LYS A 21 -8.15 -2.88 -9.85
N HIS A 22 -7.94 -3.80 -8.90
CA HIS A 22 -7.69 -5.21 -9.17
C HIS A 22 -8.85 -6.09 -8.69
N ARG A 23 -10.08 -5.75 -9.10
CA ARG A 23 -11.30 -6.43 -8.60
C ARG A 23 -11.30 -7.96 -8.84
N GLN A 24 -10.66 -8.42 -9.90
CA GLN A 24 -10.52 -9.85 -10.23
C GLN A 24 -9.57 -10.58 -9.26
N ASN A 25 -8.47 -9.93 -8.85
CA ASN A 25 -7.51 -10.49 -7.90
C ASN A 25 -6.93 -9.36 -7.04
N ARG A 26 -7.50 -9.21 -5.84
CA ARG A 26 -7.19 -8.08 -4.95
C ARG A 26 -5.78 -8.14 -4.35
N PHE A 27 -5.12 -9.29 -4.38
CA PHE A 27 -3.73 -9.41 -3.89
C PHE A 27 -2.74 -8.66 -4.79
N LEU A 28 -3.09 -8.41 -6.06
CA LEU A 28 -2.29 -7.52 -6.93
C LEU A 28 -2.20 -6.08 -6.37
N THR A 29 -3.21 -5.63 -5.63
CA THR A 29 -3.20 -4.32 -4.96
C THR A 29 -2.10 -4.22 -3.92
N VAL A 30 -1.63 -5.33 -3.31
CA VAL A 30 -0.51 -5.32 -2.34
C VAL A 30 0.79 -4.92 -3.04
N ILE A 31 1.04 -5.50 -4.22
CA ILE A 31 2.24 -5.23 -5.02
C ILE A 31 2.24 -3.78 -5.51
N GLN A 32 1.10 -3.32 -6.02
CA GLN A 32 0.97 -1.95 -6.47
C GLN A 32 1.07 -0.94 -5.32
N CYS A 33 0.43 -1.22 -4.19
CA CYS A 33 0.54 -0.39 -3.00
C CYS A 33 1.99 -0.25 -2.56
N ALA A 34 2.80 -1.31 -2.61
CA ALA A 34 4.23 -1.22 -2.30
C ALA A 34 4.99 -0.29 -3.27
N LEU A 35 4.70 -0.36 -4.58
CA LEU A 35 5.29 0.53 -5.59
C LEU A 35 4.92 1.99 -5.33
N ASP A 36 3.63 2.26 -5.18
CA ASP A 36 3.10 3.61 -4.98
C ASP A 36 3.60 4.22 -3.65
N MET A 37 3.62 3.43 -2.59
CA MET A 37 4.09 3.87 -1.28
C MET A 37 5.60 4.11 -1.26
N LEU A 38 6.40 3.32 -1.99
CA LEU A 38 7.83 3.61 -2.12
C LEU A 38 8.05 4.97 -2.81
N ALA A 39 7.33 5.23 -3.91
CA ALA A 39 7.41 6.51 -4.60
C ALA A 39 6.99 7.68 -3.68
N ALA A 40 5.87 7.54 -2.97
CA ALA A 40 5.40 8.54 -2.02
C ALA A 40 6.40 8.79 -0.88
N LEU A 41 6.94 7.74 -0.27
CA LEU A 41 7.94 7.84 0.81
C LEU A 41 9.21 8.56 0.36
N ARG A 42 9.66 8.31 -0.87
CA ARG A 42 10.84 8.97 -1.43
C ARG A 42 10.60 10.44 -1.72
N GLU A 43 9.43 10.79 -2.22
CA GLU A 43 9.07 12.20 -2.40
C GLU A 43 8.93 12.92 -1.06
N MET A 44 8.33 12.28 -0.05
CA MET A 44 8.30 12.81 1.31
C MET A 44 9.71 13.01 1.86
N ARG A 45 10.61 12.04 1.69
CA ARG A 45 12.02 12.15 2.09
C ARG A 45 12.75 13.27 1.36
N ARG A 46 12.49 13.47 0.06
CA ARG A 46 13.12 14.53 -0.76
C ARG A 46 12.70 15.93 -0.30
N LEU A 47 11.46 16.08 0.17
CA LEU A 47 10.90 17.34 0.68
C LEU A 47 11.25 17.61 2.15
N LEU A 48 11.77 16.60 2.86
CA LEU A 48 12.12 16.71 4.26
C LEU A 48 13.35 17.61 4.43
N VAL A 49 13.23 18.63 5.28
CA VAL A 49 14.35 19.49 5.69
C VAL A 49 15.35 18.72 6.55
N GLU A 50 16.53 19.29 6.76
CA GLU A 50 17.48 18.80 7.76
C GLU A 50 16.80 18.71 9.13
N ASP A 51 17.04 17.61 9.86
CA ASP A 51 16.36 17.25 11.11
C ASP A 51 14.82 17.19 11.04
N GLY A 52 14.27 17.13 9.82
CA GLY A 52 12.84 16.97 9.63
C GLY A 52 12.37 15.57 10.05
N HIS A 53 11.14 15.50 10.54
CA HIS A 53 10.48 14.26 10.93
C HIS A 53 9.27 13.99 10.03
N LEU A 54 9.10 12.73 9.66
CA LEU A 54 7.93 12.23 8.96
C LEU A 54 7.12 11.35 9.91
N VAL A 55 5.85 11.69 10.12
CA VAL A 55 4.91 10.90 10.93
C VAL A 55 3.90 10.25 10.01
N ILE A 56 3.86 8.92 9.99
CA ILE A 56 2.88 8.15 9.21
C ILE A 56 1.98 7.38 10.16
N VAL A 57 0.67 7.65 10.08
CA VAL A 57 -0.35 6.87 10.77
C VAL A 57 -0.91 5.84 9.79
N ILE A 58 -0.84 4.56 10.14
CA ILE A 58 -1.28 3.48 9.26
C ILE A 58 -2.03 2.39 10.01
N GLY A 59 -3.14 1.91 9.45
CA GLY A 59 -3.82 0.71 9.92
C GLY A 59 -2.86 -0.47 9.97
N ARG A 60 -2.71 -1.10 11.14
CA ARG A 60 -1.68 -2.12 11.38
C ARG A 60 -1.73 -3.25 10.35
N GLU A 61 -2.95 -3.72 10.07
CA GLU A 61 -3.22 -4.77 9.11
C GLU A 61 -4.36 -4.37 8.17
N SER A 62 -4.33 -4.92 6.95
CA SER A 62 -5.48 -4.97 6.06
C SER A 62 -5.95 -6.41 5.93
N THR A 63 -7.20 -6.61 5.50
CA THR A 63 -7.75 -7.93 5.22
C THR A 63 -8.18 -8.01 3.76
N ILE A 64 -7.63 -8.97 3.01
CA ILE A 64 -8.00 -9.26 1.63
C ILE A 64 -8.52 -10.70 1.59
N ARG A 65 -9.80 -10.88 1.23
CA ARG A 65 -10.45 -12.22 1.21
C ARG A 65 -10.31 -13.02 2.51
N GLY A 66 -10.31 -12.33 3.65
CA GLY A 66 -10.11 -12.96 4.97
C GLY A 66 -8.65 -13.18 5.35
N VAL A 67 -7.70 -12.93 4.44
CA VAL A 67 -6.26 -13.02 4.70
C VAL A 67 -5.75 -11.70 5.26
N ARG A 68 -5.10 -11.76 6.42
CA ARG A 68 -4.49 -10.59 7.08
C ARG A 68 -3.12 -10.29 6.48
N LEU A 69 -2.86 -9.01 6.24
CA LEU A 69 -1.62 -8.51 5.66
C LEU A 69 -1.11 -7.34 6.49
N GLY A 70 0.12 -7.42 6.98
CA GLY A 70 0.72 -6.40 7.84
C GLY A 70 1.15 -5.15 7.06
N ASN A 71 0.32 -4.12 7.05
CA ASN A 71 0.62 -2.86 6.34
C ASN A 71 1.78 -2.13 7.00
N SER A 72 1.76 -2.01 8.33
CA SER A 72 2.80 -1.33 9.10
C SER A 72 4.18 -1.94 8.85
N ARG A 73 4.25 -3.28 8.80
CA ARG A 73 5.46 -4.02 8.44
C ARG A 73 5.93 -3.69 7.02
N LEU A 74 5.04 -3.67 6.04
CA LEU A 74 5.37 -3.33 4.65
C LEU A 74 5.90 -1.89 4.54
N ILE A 75 5.19 -0.91 5.09
CA ILE A 75 5.56 0.50 4.97
C ILE A 75 6.86 0.80 5.71
N THR A 76 7.06 0.22 6.89
CA THR A 76 8.33 0.34 7.62
C THR A 76 9.49 -0.20 6.79
N ALA A 77 9.34 -1.39 6.19
CA ALA A 77 10.40 -1.98 5.37
C ALA A 77 10.71 -1.14 4.11
N LEU A 78 9.68 -0.56 3.47
CA LEU A 78 9.85 0.35 2.33
C LEU A 78 10.58 1.64 2.75
N ALA A 79 10.21 2.22 3.90
CA ALA A 79 10.84 3.43 4.42
C ALA A 79 12.34 3.21 4.69
N LEU A 80 12.66 2.14 5.42
CA LEU A 80 14.02 1.81 5.83
C LEU A 80 14.92 1.42 4.65
N GLY A 81 14.48 0.49 3.81
CA GLY A 81 15.33 -0.08 2.77
C GLY A 81 15.25 0.63 1.42
N GLY A 82 14.15 1.33 1.13
CA GLY A 82 13.88 1.91 -0.18
C GLY A 82 13.81 3.43 -0.21
N ALA A 83 13.42 4.08 0.89
CA ALA A 83 13.20 5.52 0.92
C ALA A 83 14.36 6.33 1.53
N GLY A 84 15.33 5.71 2.21
CA GLY A 84 16.38 6.44 2.91
C GLY A 84 15.84 7.17 4.15
N LEU A 85 14.98 6.47 4.88
CA LEU A 85 14.43 6.90 6.16
C LEU A 85 14.92 5.95 7.25
N GLU A 86 14.97 6.43 8.48
CA GLU A 86 15.19 5.61 9.67
C GLU A 86 13.96 5.68 10.57
N LEU A 87 13.75 4.62 11.35
CA LEU A 87 12.63 4.51 12.28
C LEU A 87 13.09 4.93 13.68
N ALA A 88 12.59 6.07 14.15
CA ALA A 88 12.89 6.61 15.47
C ALA A 88 12.04 5.92 16.54
N SER A 89 10.73 5.77 16.29
CA SER A 89 9.80 5.09 17.20
C SER A 89 8.55 4.60 16.47
N VAL A 90 7.85 3.67 17.12
CA VAL A 90 6.52 3.23 16.74
C VAL A 90 5.62 3.36 17.96
N GLU A 91 4.51 4.07 17.81
CA GLU A 91 3.46 4.14 18.82
C GLU A 91 2.20 3.43 18.33
N GLU A 92 1.40 2.90 19.25
CA GLU A 92 0.09 2.33 18.93
C GLU A 92 -0.99 3.37 19.26
N ARG A 93 -1.95 3.53 18.34
CA ARG A 93 -3.24 4.13 18.66
C ARG A 93 -4.37 3.18 18.28
N LYS A 94 -5.49 3.31 19.00
CA LYS A 94 -6.70 2.54 18.71
C LYS A 94 -7.96 3.35 18.91
N PHE A 95 -8.98 3.05 18.14
CA PHE A 95 -10.28 3.69 18.25
C PHE A 95 -11.39 2.70 17.93
N LEU A 96 -12.58 2.94 18.48
CA LEU A 96 -13.78 2.19 18.17
C LEU A 96 -14.39 2.74 16.87
N ASN A 97 -14.55 1.90 15.85
CA ASN A 97 -15.25 2.31 14.63
C ASN A 97 -16.77 2.32 14.83
N LYS A 98 -17.51 2.81 13.84
CA LYS A 98 -18.99 2.86 13.86
C LYS A 98 -19.68 1.49 13.93
N PHE A 99 -18.95 0.40 13.73
CA PHE A 99 -19.44 -0.97 13.78
C PHE A 99 -19.10 -1.67 15.11
N GLY A 100 -18.50 -0.97 16.07
CA GLY A 100 -18.12 -1.53 17.35
C GLY A 100 -16.82 -2.34 17.33
N GLU A 101 -16.03 -2.25 16.27
CA GLU A 101 -14.73 -2.91 16.17
C GLU A 101 -13.61 -1.96 16.60
N ILE A 102 -12.65 -2.47 17.36
CA ILE A 102 -11.44 -1.71 17.70
C ILE A 102 -10.48 -1.78 16.52
N ILE A 103 -10.20 -0.63 15.91
CA ILE A 103 -9.19 -0.47 14.87
C ILE A 103 -7.87 -0.10 15.52
N TYR A 104 -6.82 -0.83 15.16
CA TYR A 104 -5.46 -0.59 15.59
C TYR A 104 -4.65 0.05 14.46
N GLU A 105 -3.95 1.12 14.78
CA GLU A 105 -3.05 1.83 13.88
C GLU A 105 -1.70 1.99 14.54
N ASP A 106 -0.66 1.90 13.73
CA ASP A 106 0.70 2.23 14.14
C ASP A 106 1.03 3.66 13.69
N VAL A 107 1.63 4.43 14.59
CA VAL A 107 2.16 5.76 14.33
C VAL A 107 3.68 5.61 14.20
N LEU A 108 4.16 5.70 12.96
CA LEU A 108 5.57 5.56 12.63
C LEU A 108 6.23 6.94 12.67
N HIS A 109 7.23 7.09 13.52
CA HIS A 109 8.08 8.27 13.55
C HIS A 109 9.35 7.98 12.76
N LEU A 110 9.52 8.67 11.65
CA LEU A 110 10.59 8.47 10.70
C LEU A 110 11.45 9.74 10.63
N ALA A 111 12.76 9.56 10.43
CA ALA A 111 13.70 10.66 10.18
C ALA A 111 14.49 10.38 8.90
N SER A 112 15.11 11.42 8.33
CA SER A 112 16.00 11.28 7.18
C SER A 112 17.30 10.61 7.57
N THR A 113 17.73 9.59 6.82
CA THR A 113 19.12 9.14 6.86
C THR A 113 20.02 10.01 5.98
N SER A 114 21.33 9.96 6.21
CA SER A 114 22.32 10.62 5.33
C SER A 114 22.40 10.00 3.93
N THR A 115 21.84 8.81 3.74
CA THR A 115 21.88 8.04 2.50
C THR A 115 20.53 8.07 1.79
N PHE A 116 20.55 8.27 0.48
CA PHE A 116 19.36 8.16 -0.36
C PHE A 116 19.55 6.99 -1.33
N PRO A 117 18.97 5.80 -1.06
CA PRO A 117 19.11 4.64 -1.93
C PRO A 117 18.67 4.95 -3.37
N PRO A 118 19.23 4.30 -4.39
CA PRO A 118 18.71 4.41 -5.76
C PRO A 118 17.26 3.95 -5.81
N PHE A 119 16.44 4.59 -6.64
CA PHE A 119 15.06 4.16 -6.83
C PHE A 119 15.04 2.80 -7.52
N ASN A 120 14.35 1.83 -6.92
CA ASN A 120 14.27 0.50 -7.45
C ASN A 120 12.89 -0.12 -7.16
N ASP A 121 12.06 -0.22 -8.18
CA ASP A 121 10.76 -0.88 -8.10
C ASP A 121 10.88 -2.36 -7.68
N ASP A 122 11.97 -3.04 -8.04
CA ASP A 122 12.18 -4.43 -7.67
C ASP A 122 12.31 -4.62 -6.16
N PHE A 123 12.78 -3.60 -5.44
CA PHE A 123 12.81 -3.63 -3.97
C PHE A 123 11.38 -3.66 -3.40
N ALA A 124 10.51 -2.75 -3.87
CA ALA A 124 9.11 -2.71 -3.46
C ALA A 124 8.37 -4.00 -3.84
N ARG A 125 8.59 -4.52 -5.06
CA ARG A 125 8.02 -5.81 -5.49
C ARG A 125 8.48 -6.94 -4.59
N SER A 126 9.77 -7.01 -4.29
CA SER A 126 10.36 -8.05 -3.43
C SER A 126 9.73 -8.05 -2.03
N LEU A 127 9.51 -6.88 -1.44
CA LEU A 127 8.84 -6.76 -0.14
C LEU A 127 7.36 -7.17 -0.21
N ALA A 128 6.63 -6.74 -1.23
CA ALA A 128 5.25 -7.18 -1.43
C ALA A 128 5.15 -8.71 -1.60
N LEU A 129 6.06 -9.29 -2.38
CA LEU A 129 6.17 -10.74 -2.56
C LEU A 129 6.48 -11.47 -1.25
N CYS A 130 7.33 -10.90 -0.39
CA CYS A 130 7.59 -11.45 0.94
C CYS A 130 6.30 -11.49 1.77
N ILE A 131 5.56 -10.39 1.83
CA ILE A 131 4.30 -10.29 2.58
C ILE A 131 3.26 -11.29 2.03
N LEU A 132 3.15 -11.44 0.71
CA LEU A 132 2.23 -12.40 0.10
C LEU A 132 2.63 -13.86 0.36
N ARG A 133 3.93 -14.18 0.34
CA ARG A 133 4.44 -15.52 0.66
C ARG A 133 4.22 -15.87 2.13
N ASP A 134 4.48 -14.94 3.03
CA ASP A 134 4.21 -15.11 4.46
C ASP A 134 2.71 -15.35 4.71
N ALA A 135 1.85 -14.59 4.03
CA ALA A 135 0.41 -14.76 4.12
C ALA A 135 -0.06 -16.12 3.55
N PHE A 136 0.53 -16.57 2.44
CA PHE A 136 0.24 -17.88 1.86
C PHE A 136 0.56 -19.04 2.82
N GLN A 137 1.63 -18.92 3.62
CA GLN A 137 2.00 -19.94 4.60
C GLN A 137 1.01 -20.06 5.78
N GLN A 138 0.15 -19.06 5.98
CA GLN A 138 -0.76 -18.98 7.13
C GLN A 138 -2.21 -19.36 6.79
N ILE A 139 -2.48 -19.74 5.54
CA ILE A 139 -3.83 -20.05 5.07
C ILE A 139 -3.91 -21.48 4.54
N ASP A 140 -5.14 -21.98 4.45
CA ASP A 140 -5.42 -23.22 3.73
C ASP A 140 -5.16 -23.02 2.23
N THR A 141 -4.21 -23.79 1.69
CA THR A 141 -3.76 -23.66 0.29
C THR A 141 -4.83 -24.10 -0.72
N GLU A 142 -5.80 -24.90 -0.29
CA GLU A 142 -6.93 -25.32 -1.12
C GLU A 142 -8.03 -24.26 -1.21
N ALA A 143 -7.98 -23.23 -0.35
CA ALA A 143 -8.94 -22.14 -0.40
C ALA A 143 -8.71 -21.24 -1.65
N PRO A 144 -9.78 -20.63 -2.22
CA PRO A 144 -9.64 -19.73 -3.38
C PRO A 144 -8.63 -18.60 -3.18
N ALA A 145 -8.49 -18.10 -1.95
CA ALA A 145 -7.50 -17.07 -1.61
C ALA A 145 -6.05 -17.52 -1.84
N GLY A 146 -5.73 -18.80 -1.62
CA GLY A 146 -4.40 -19.35 -1.88
C GLY A 146 -4.04 -19.31 -3.37
N GLN A 147 -4.98 -19.71 -4.23
CA GLN A 147 -4.81 -19.61 -5.68
C GLN A 147 -4.69 -18.16 -6.16
N GLU A 148 -5.52 -17.25 -5.64
CA GLU A 148 -5.43 -15.82 -5.94
C GLU A 148 -4.05 -15.24 -5.53
N ILE A 149 -3.49 -15.63 -4.38
CA ILE A 149 -2.15 -15.21 -3.94
C ILE A 149 -1.05 -15.72 -4.87
N LEU A 150 -1.06 -17.01 -5.24
CA LEU A 150 -0.08 -17.59 -6.15
C LEU A 150 -0.13 -16.92 -7.53
N GLU A 151 -1.34 -16.65 -8.04
CA GLU A 151 -1.53 -15.92 -9.27
C GLU A 151 -0.96 -14.49 -9.17
N ALA A 152 -1.20 -13.78 -8.07
CA ALA A 152 -0.65 -12.45 -7.84
C ALA A 152 0.88 -12.45 -7.79
N ILE A 153 1.48 -13.44 -7.12
CA ILE A 153 2.94 -13.65 -7.08
C ILE A 153 3.48 -13.88 -8.51
N SER A 154 2.82 -14.73 -9.31
CA SER A 154 3.25 -15.02 -10.69
C SER A 154 3.18 -13.80 -11.61
N LYS A 155 2.23 -12.89 -11.34
CA LYS A 155 1.99 -11.68 -12.13
C LYS A 155 2.72 -10.45 -11.59
N ALA A 156 3.53 -10.58 -10.55
CA ALA A 156 4.11 -9.44 -9.86
C ALA A 156 4.91 -8.50 -10.77
N GLN A 157 5.63 -9.03 -11.76
CA GLN A 157 6.39 -8.22 -12.73
C GLN A 157 5.51 -7.43 -13.72
N ARG A 158 4.23 -7.81 -13.87
CA ARG A 158 3.28 -7.12 -14.76
C ARG A 158 2.54 -5.99 -14.07
N VAL A 159 2.58 -5.93 -12.74
CA VAL A 159 1.94 -4.85 -11.98
C VAL A 159 2.73 -3.56 -12.20
N GLN A 160 2.06 -2.47 -12.55
CA GLN A 160 2.72 -1.16 -12.72
C GLN A 160 2.31 -0.23 -11.57
N PRO A 161 3.11 0.81 -11.26
CA PRO A 161 2.66 1.89 -10.39
C PRO A 161 1.34 2.49 -10.85
N SER A 162 0.61 3.10 -9.93
CA SER A 162 -0.63 3.79 -10.25
C SER A 162 -0.37 5.01 -11.16
N PRO A 163 -1.19 5.22 -12.20
CA PRO A 163 -1.10 6.43 -13.00
C PRO A 163 -1.38 7.66 -12.13
N PHE A 164 -0.77 8.80 -12.49
CA PHE A 164 -1.17 10.08 -11.91
C PHE A 164 -2.64 10.37 -12.21
N PHE A 165 -3.32 10.96 -11.23
CA PHE A 165 -4.70 11.38 -11.37
C PHE A 165 -4.82 12.48 -12.44
N ASP A 166 -5.73 12.29 -13.40
CA ASP A 166 -6.06 13.29 -14.41
C ASP A 166 -7.55 13.65 -14.32
N PRO A 167 -7.89 14.87 -13.85
CA PRO A 167 -9.29 15.28 -13.66
C PRO A 167 -10.08 15.31 -14.97
N ARG A 168 -9.41 15.43 -16.13
CA ARG A 168 -10.10 15.46 -17.44
C ARG A 168 -10.80 14.15 -17.78
N HIS A 169 -10.38 13.03 -17.19
CA HIS A 169 -10.96 11.71 -17.44
C HIS A 169 -12.06 11.33 -16.42
N THR A 170 -12.44 12.24 -15.52
CA THR A 170 -13.30 11.91 -14.37
C THR A 170 -14.78 12.24 -14.57
N ILE A 171 -15.11 13.07 -15.55
CA ILE A 171 -16.48 13.44 -15.93
C ILE A 171 -16.82 12.67 -17.20
N GLY A 172 -17.77 11.75 -17.14
CA GLY A 172 -18.13 10.92 -18.30
C GLY A 172 -19.05 9.73 -18.05
N GLY A 173 -19.63 9.59 -16.86
CA GLY A 173 -20.67 8.60 -16.60
C GLY A 173 -22.05 9.18 -16.87
N LEU A 174 -22.51 9.11 -18.13
CA LEU A 174 -23.90 9.27 -18.61
C LEU A 174 -24.75 10.43 -18.03
N LEU A 175 -25.05 11.40 -18.90
CA LEU A 175 -26.45 11.67 -19.24
C LEU A 175 -26.82 10.76 -20.43
#